data_AF-A0A8C3NGP5-F1
#
_entry.id   AF-A0A8C3NGP5-F1
#
_cell.length_a   1.000
_cell.length_b   1.000
_cell.length_c   1.000
_cell.angle_alpha   90.00
_cell.angle_beta   90.00
_cell.angle_gamma   90.00
#
_symmetry.space_group_name_H-M   'P 1'
#
loop_
_entity.id
_entity.type
_entity.pdbx_description
1 polymer ?
#
loop_
_entity_poly.entity_id
_entity_poly.type
_entity_poly.pdbx_seq_one_letter_code
_entity_poly.pdbx_strand_id
1 'polypeptide(L)'
;LGHKISSFLYFIFQLIPLAGILSFAAAGAFSFCVYSLFSKSDVIIHKIGSSEPWEAIDPAKPQKLVTINQQWQSIKELEEVKKLTK
;
A
#
# COMPACT_ATOMS: atom_id res chain seq x y z
N LEU A 1 11.66 29.27 40.25
CA LEU A 1 10.60 29.35 39.20
C LEU A 1 11.21 29.36 37.79
N GLY A 2 12.17 30.25 37.49
CA GLY A 2 12.79 30.37 36.15
C GLY A 2 13.46 29.10 35.59
N HIS A 3 14.16 28.32 36.43
CA HIS A 3 14.78 27.06 35.99
C HIS A 3 13.75 25.99 35.56
N LYS A 4 12.59 25.94 36.21
CA LYS A 4 11.49 25.03 35.82
C LYS A 4 10.86 25.46 34.50
N ILE A 5 10.72 26.76 34.27
CA ILE A 5 10.15 27.32 33.03
C ILE A 5 11.10 27.11 31.85
N SER A 6 12.41 27.32 32.04
CA SER A 6 13.43 27.08 31.02
C SER A 6 13.54 25.60 30.64
N SER A 7 13.53 24.70 31.63
CA SER A 7 13.51 23.25 31.38
C SER A 7 12.24 22.78 30.66
N PHE A 8 11.08 23.35 31.00
CA PHE A 8 9.82 23.06 30.32
C PHE A 8 9.78 23.58 28.87
N LEU A 9 10.32 24.78 28.62
CA LEU A 9 10.49 25.30 27.26
C LEU A 9 11.40 24.41 26.42
N TYR A 10 12.53 23.94 26.99
CA TYR A 10 13.43 23.03 26.29
C TYR A 10 12.77 21.69 25.94
N PHE A 11 11.97 21.16 26.87
CA PHE A 11 11.17 19.95 26.65
C PHE A 11 10.15 20.13 25.50
N ILE A 12 9.42 21.24 25.48
CA ILE A 12 8.45 21.53 24.42
C ILE A 12 9.16 21.69 23.07
N PHE A 13 10.22 22.50 23.00
CA PHE A 13 10.85 22.82 21.71
C PHE A 13 11.69 21.68 21.14
N GLN A 14 12.17 20.76 21.97
CA GLN A 14 13.07 19.70 21.51
C GLN A 14 12.39 18.33 21.45
N LEU A 15 11.51 17.99 22.41
CA LEU A 15 10.90 16.67 22.50
C LEU A 15 9.62 16.52 21.67
N ILE A 16 8.78 17.56 21.59
CA ILE A 16 7.52 17.52 20.84
C ILE A 16 7.73 17.32 19.33
N PRO A 17 8.63 18.07 18.64
CA PRO A 17 8.86 17.82 17.22
C PRO A 17 9.48 16.45 16.96
N LEU A 18 10.36 15.97 17.84
CA LEU A 18 10.97 14.65 17.72
C LEU A 18 9.92 13.54 17.88
N ALA A 19 9.07 13.64 18.89
CA ALA A 19 7.97 12.70 19.12
C ALA A 19 6.94 12.75 18.00
N GLY A 20 6.68 13.93 17.42
CA GLY A 20 5.77 14.11 16.29
C GLY A 20 6.28 13.44 15.01
N ILE A 21 7.57 13.60 14.68
CA ILE A 21 8.17 12.92 13.51
C ILE A 21 8.18 11.41 13.73
N LEU A 22 8.55 10.95 14.92
CA LEU A 22 8.58 9.52 15.24
C LEU A 22 7.20 8.88 15.16
N SER A 23 6.18 9.54 15.73
CA SER A 23 4.80 9.04 15.68
C SER A 23 4.25 9.05 14.26
N PHE A 24 4.53 10.09 13.47
CA PHE A 24 4.13 10.15 12.07
C PHE A 24 4.81 9.05 11.23
N ALA A 25 6.12 8.83 11.44
CA ALA A 25 6.85 7.76 10.78
C ALA A 25 6.31 6.38 11.17
N ALA A 26 6.06 6.14 12.47
CA ALA A 26 5.50 4.90 12.97
C ALA A 26 4.08 4.65 12.42
N ALA A 27 3.22 5.66 12.45
CA ALA A 27 1.87 5.58 11.90
C ALA A 27 1.88 5.35 10.39
N GLY A 28 2.76 6.03 9.65
CA GLY A 28 2.93 5.83 8.21
C GLY A 28 3.41 4.42 7.88
N ALA A 29 4.43 3.92 8.57
CA ALA A 29 4.93 2.56 8.41
C ALA A 29 3.85 1.52 8.74
N PHE A 30 3.14 1.69 9.85
CA PHE A 30 2.05 0.79 10.25
C PHE A 30 0.92 0.80 9.23
N SER A 31 0.50 1.97 8.76
CA SER A 31 -0.54 2.12 7.73
C SER A 31 -0.13 1.44 6.43
N PHE A 32 1.14 1.58 6.02
CA PHE A 32 1.67 0.92 4.83
C PHE A 32 1.74 -0.60 4.99
N CYS A 33 2.15 -1.11 6.15
CA CYS A 33 2.14 -2.55 6.44
C CYS A 33 0.72 -3.14 6.39
N VAL A 34 -0.26 -2.46 6.98
CA VAL A 34 -1.67 -2.88 6.92
C VAL A 34 -2.16 -2.85 5.46
N TYR A 35 -1.91 -1.75 4.74
CA TYR A 35 -2.28 -1.64 3.34
C TYR A 35 -1.66 -2.74 2.46
N SER A 36 -0.37 -3.03 2.62
CA SER A 36 0.32 -4.04 1.81
C SER A 36 -0.21 -5.45 2.07
N LEU A 37 -0.46 -5.80 3.32
CA LEU A 37 -1.01 -7.11 3.69
C LEU A 37 -2.43 -7.32 3.15
N PHE A 38 -3.31 -6.31 3.25
CA PHE A 38 -4.72 -6.45 2.85
C PHE A 38 -4.95 -6.20 1.34
N SER A 39 -4.25 -5.23 0.74
CA SER A 39 -4.48 -4.83 -0.65
C SER A 39 -3.60 -5.58 -1.65
N LYS A 40 -2.55 -6.25 -1.20
CA LYS A 40 -1.61 -7.03 -2.02
C LYS A 40 -1.32 -8.40 -1.39
N SER A 41 -2.38 -9.11 -1.02
CA SER A 41 -2.31 -10.48 -0.50
C SER A 41 -2.05 -11.55 -1.59
N ASP A 42 -2.13 -11.18 -2.87
CA ASP A 42 -1.97 -12.09 -4.03
C ASP A 42 -0.66 -12.91 -4.01
N VAL A 43 0.42 -12.37 -3.44
CA VAL A 43 1.72 -13.08 -3.34
C VAL A 43 1.82 -13.92 -2.06
N ILE A 44 1.12 -13.52 -0.99
CA ILE A 44 1.31 -14.06 0.36
C ILE A 44 0.34 -15.22 0.64
N ILE A 45 -0.85 -15.21 0.02
CA ILE A 45 -1.89 -16.23 0.22
C ILE A 45 -2.21 -16.89 -1.13
N HIS A 46 -1.20 -17.48 -1.78
CA HIS A 46 -1.47 -18.33 -2.94
C HIS A 46 -2.00 -19.68 -2.45
N LYS A 47 -3.30 -19.93 -2.63
CA LYS A 47 -3.90 -21.24 -2.34
C LYS A 47 -3.41 -22.22 -3.40
N ILE A 48 -2.84 -23.35 -3.00
CA ILE A 48 -2.47 -24.45 -3.89
C ILE A 48 -3.71 -24.85 -4.71
N GLY A 49 -3.67 -24.59 -6.03
CA GLY A 49 -4.79 -24.82 -6.96
C GLY A 49 -5.57 -23.58 -7.42
N SER A 50 -5.11 -22.36 -7.11
CA SER A 50 -5.64 -21.11 -7.70
C SER A 50 -5.05 -20.85 -9.09
N SER A 51 -5.82 -20.24 -10.00
CA SER A 51 -5.30 -19.69 -11.26
C SER A 51 -4.20 -18.68 -11.00
N GLU A 52 -3.31 -18.44 -11.97
CA GLU A 52 -2.22 -17.49 -11.78
C GLU A 52 -2.77 -16.11 -11.40
N PRO A 53 -2.11 -15.41 -10.45
CA PRO A 53 -2.68 -14.24 -9.82
C PRO A 53 -3.01 -13.14 -10.82
N TRP A 54 -2.26 -12.99 -11.91
CA TRP A 54 -2.56 -11.99 -12.96
C TRP A 54 -3.77 -12.32 -13.83
N GLU A 55 -4.21 -13.57 -13.90
CA GLU A 55 -5.41 -13.95 -14.68
C GLU A 55 -6.72 -13.59 -13.97
N ALA A 56 -6.67 -13.51 -12.63
CA ALA A 56 -7.82 -13.16 -11.80
C ALA A 56 -8.05 -11.64 -11.71
N ILE A 57 -7.07 -10.83 -12.13
CA ILE A 57 -7.16 -9.38 -12.00
C ILE A 57 -7.92 -8.80 -13.18
N ASP A 58 -8.99 -8.08 -12.89
CA ASP A 58 -9.74 -7.32 -13.90
C ASP A 58 -8.92 -6.09 -14.34
N PRO A 59 -8.50 -6.03 -15.61
CA PRO A 59 -7.67 -4.95 -16.10
C PRO A 59 -8.47 -3.66 -16.44
N ALA A 60 -9.81 -3.75 -16.49
CA ALA A 60 -10.68 -2.57 -16.66
C ALA A 60 -10.81 -1.77 -15.35
N LYS A 61 -10.44 -2.36 -14.22
CA LYS A 61 -10.44 -1.68 -12.92
C LYS A 61 -9.08 -1.03 -12.65
N PRO A 62 -9.05 0.17 -12.04
CA PRO A 62 -7.80 0.79 -11.61
C PRO A 62 -7.16 -0.07 -10.50
N GLN A 63 -5.94 -0.54 -10.75
CA GLN A 63 -5.22 -1.46 -9.84
C GLN A 63 -4.34 -0.72 -8.82
N LYS A 64 -4.24 0.61 -8.93
CA LYS A 64 -3.38 1.48 -8.11
C LYS A 64 -4.20 2.61 -7.48
N LEU A 65 -3.73 3.10 -6.33
CA LEU A 65 -4.37 4.21 -5.59
C LEU A 65 -4.54 5.48 -6.43
N VAL A 66 -3.62 5.70 -7.38
CA VAL A 66 -3.73 6.78 -8.37
C VAL A 66 -3.47 6.16 -9.73
N THR A 67 -4.44 6.32 -10.62
CA THR A 67 -4.34 5.79 -11.98
C THR A 67 -4.76 6.90 -12.94
N ILE A 68 -3.83 7.36 -13.79
CA ILE A 68 -4.09 8.40 -14.80
C ILE A 68 -4.16 7.70 -16.15
N ASN A 69 -5.30 7.83 -16.85
CA ASN A 69 -5.52 7.32 -18.20
C ASN A 69 -5.21 5.83 -18.40
N GLN A 70 -5.70 4.95 -17.51
CA GLN A 70 -5.63 3.50 -17.77
C GLN A 70 -6.55 3.16 -18.94
N GLN A 71 -5.96 2.85 -20.10
CA GLN A 71 -6.68 2.33 -21.26
C GLN A 71 -6.27 0.87 -21.44
N TRP A 72 -7.17 -0.06 -21.12
CA TRP A 72 -6.97 -1.47 -21.39
C TRP A 72 -7.75 -1.88 -22.64
N GLN A 73 -7.08 -2.62 -23.53
CA GLN A 73 -7.63 -3.18 -24.77
C GLN A 73 -7.31 -4.67 -24.76
N SER A 74 -8.30 -5.54 -25.01
CA SER A 74 -8.06 -6.97 -25.09
C SER A 74 -7.32 -7.33 -26.37
N ILE A 75 -6.37 -8.26 -26.25
CA ILE A 75 -5.60 -8.76 -27.40
C ILE A 75 -6.32 -10.01 -27.90
N LYS A 76 -6.75 -10.00 -29.16
CA LYS A 76 -7.51 -11.11 -29.78
C LYS A 76 -6.78 -12.45 -29.68
N GLU A 77 -5.48 -12.44 -29.94
CA GLU A 77 -4.61 -13.63 -29.86
C GLU A 77 -4.66 -14.28 -28.46
N LEU A 78 -4.67 -13.46 -27.39
CA LEU A 78 -4.76 -13.98 -26.02
C LEU A 78 -6.14 -14.58 -25.72
N GLU A 79 -7.22 -14.00 -26.27
CA GLU A 79 -8.56 -14.58 -26.13
C GLU A 79 -8.70 -15.91 -26.86
N GLU A 80 -8.07 -16.07 -28.01
CA GLU A 80 -8.07 -17.33 -28.78
C GLU A 80 -7.31 -18.42 -28.03
N VAL A 81 -6.09 -18.14 -27.57
CA VAL A 81 -5.29 -19.09 -26.78
C VAL A 81 -6.03 -19.48 -25.48
N LYS A 82 -6.68 -18.53 -24.82
CA LYS A 82 -7.47 -18.80 -23.60
C LYS A 82 -8.65 -19.71 -23.86
N LYS A 83 -9.31 -19.61 -25.03
CA LYS A 83 -10.42 -20.50 -25.42
C LYS A 83 -9.95 -21.93 -25.75
N LEU A 84 -8.73 -22.08 -26.26
CA LEU A 84 -8.14 -23.38 -26.59
C LEU A 84 -7.61 -24.14 -25.36
N THR A 85 -7.26 -23.39 -24.30
CA THR A 85 -6.67 -23.94 -23.06
C THR A 85 -7.72 -24.28 -21.99
N LYS A 86 -8.92 -23.71 -22.08
CA LYS A 86 -10.07 -23.99 -21.20
C LYS A 86 -10.86 -25.21 -21.64
#